data_AF-A0A1W9WXA3-F1
#
_entry.id   AF-A0A1W9WXA3-F1
#
_cell.length_a   1.000
_cell.length_b   1.000
_cell.length_c   1.000
_cell.angle_alpha   90.00
_cell.angle_beta   90.00
_cell.angle_gamma   90.00
#
_symmetry.space_group_name_H-M   'P 1'
#
loop_
_entity.id
_entity.type
_entity.pdbx_description
1 polymer ?
#
loop_
_entity_poly.entity_id
_entity_poly.type
_entity_poly.pdbx_seq_one_letter_code
_entity_poly.pdbx_strand_id
1 'polypeptide(L)'
;YLLFDKLGFQTSFLVAANAYVLKQAAREYASLSMPQFLMMWGREFVRKKDNILFLREDCQSHFMKDMSKGVCVDCTVTYMAMQIAYFMGFSTAVLIGVDHHFESKGDPHSTVKLEGGDPNHFDPSYFGYGVPWQLPDLEGSERAYRSAKAAFEGDGRRLLDATVGGKLRIYPKISYEEALGITAPADQASLDRQAAELNRQGSQCFEKGDTDGAMKAFTKALELSPDFVGAHNNLGILYWKAGNPQKSQQHFARALEIAPNDRNTVINCGEVLKFHKRTEEAKAIYSSYLQRNPGDEAVRKAMRELETP
;
A
#
# COMPACT_ATOMS: atom_id res chain seq x y z
N TYR A 1 7.61 -11.30 -18.61
CA TYR A 1 7.79 -10.29 -19.66
C TYR A 1 6.49 -9.89 -20.33
N LEU A 2 5.56 -10.82 -20.53
CA LEU A 2 4.22 -10.59 -21.13
C LEU A 2 3.42 -9.43 -20.53
N LEU A 3 3.63 -9.09 -19.25
CA LEU A 3 2.95 -7.99 -18.57
C LEU A 3 3.84 -6.79 -18.22
N PHE A 4 5.14 -6.78 -18.55
CA PHE A 4 6.03 -5.71 -18.08
C PHE A 4 5.56 -4.33 -18.54
N ASP A 5 5.14 -4.20 -19.80
CA ASP A 5 4.62 -2.95 -20.34
C ASP A 5 3.31 -2.52 -19.66
N LYS A 6 2.45 -3.47 -19.27
CA LYS A 6 1.18 -3.19 -18.59
C LYS A 6 1.39 -2.82 -17.11
N LEU A 7 2.38 -3.43 -16.44
CA LEU A 7 2.65 -3.23 -15.02
C LEU A 7 3.55 -2.02 -14.75
N GLY A 8 4.23 -1.48 -15.76
CA GLY A 8 5.12 -0.34 -15.61
C GLY A 8 6.43 -0.66 -14.87
N PHE A 9 6.73 -1.95 -14.64
CA PHE A 9 8.00 -2.38 -14.08
C PHE A 9 8.47 -3.72 -14.68
N GLN A 10 9.78 -3.96 -14.61
CA GLN A 10 10.41 -5.23 -14.97
C GLN A 10 10.93 -5.94 -13.72
N THR A 11 11.01 -7.28 -13.78
CA THR A 11 11.67 -8.05 -12.71
C THR A 11 13.19 -7.82 -12.71
N SER A 12 13.79 -7.85 -11.52
CA SER A 12 15.26 -7.82 -11.37
C SER A 12 15.92 -9.14 -11.77
N PHE A 13 15.23 -10.27 -11.59
CA PHE A 13 15.71 -11.61 -11.90
C PHE A 13 14.59 -12.44 -12.52
N LEU A 14 14.92 -13.28 -13.50
CA LEU A 14 13.98 -14.22 -14.11
C LEU A 14 14.43 -15.66 -13.86
N VAL A 15 13.50 -16.55 -13.49
CA VAL A 15 13.78 -17.97 -13.24
C VAL A 15 12.86 -18.81 -14.13
N ALA A 16 13.40 -19.83 -14.77
CA ALA A 16 12.61 -20.74 -15.61
C ALA A 16 13.11 -22.17 -15.55
N ALA A 17 12.18 -23.10 -15.29
CA ALA A 17 12.46 -24.52 -15.13
C ALA A 17 11.52 -25.44 -15.92
N ASN A 18 10.68 -24.90 -16.81
CA ASN A 18 9.80 -25.69 -17.65
C ASN A 18 10.26 -25.69 -19.11
N ALA A 19 10.42 -26.87 -19.70
CA ALA A 19 10.96 -27.02 -21.04
C ALA A 19 10.03 -26.47 -22.13
N TYR A 20 8.71 -26.61 -21.96
CA TYR A 20 7.74 -26.04 -22.88
C TYR A 20 7.79 -24.52 -22.88
N VAL A 21 7.84 -23.90 -21.69
CA VAL A 21 7.97 -22.44 -21.56
C VAL A 21 9.25 -21.95 -22.24
N LEU A 22 10.39 -22.58 -21.99
CA LEU A 22 11.67 -22.17 -22.60
C LEU A 22 11.68 -22.35 -24.11
N LYS A 23 11.12 -23.45 -24.62
CA LYS A 23 11.04 -23.71 -26.05
C LYS A 23 10.13 -22.71 -26.76
N GLN A 24 8.99 -22.39 -26.16
CA GLN A 24 7.98 -21.51 -26.75
C GLN A 24 8.41 -20.04 -26.71
N ALA A 25 9.03 -19.60 -25.62
CA ALA A 25 9.44 -18.22 -25.40
C ALA A 25 10.92 -17.96 -25.70
N ALA A 26 11.59 -18.86 -26.44
CA ALA A 26 13.05 -18.84 -26.58
C ALA A 26 13.59 -17.49 -27.12
N ARG A 27 12.84 -16.85 -28.03
CA ARG A 27 13.22 -15.55 -28.63
C ARG A 27 13.11 -14.43 -27.61
N GLU A 28 12.09 -14.47 -26.77
CA GLU A 28 11.84 -13.48 -25.72
C GLU A 28 12.86 -13.62 -24.60
N TYR A 29 13.14 -14.82 -24.11
CA TYR A 29 14.24 -15.04 -23.16
C TYR A 29 15.58 -14.52 -23.73
N ALA A 30 15.83 -14.70 -25.03
CA ALA A 30 17.02 -14.17 -25.67
C ALA A 30 17.02 -12.63 -25.81
N SER A 31 15.87 -11.94 -25.84
CA SER A 31 15.81 -10.48 -25.96
C SER A 31 15.89 -9.74 -24.62
N LEU A 32 15.61 -10.43 -23.52
CA LEU A 32 15.62 -9.88 -22.17
C LEU A 32 17.04 -9.55 -21.67
N SER A 33 17.17 -8.40 -20.99
CA SER A 33 18.44 -7.87 -20.50
C SER A 33 18.72 -8.18 -19.03
N MET A 34 17.69 -8.47 -18.22
CA MET A 34 17.89 -8.79 -16.80
C MET A 34 18.62 -10.13 -16.63
N PRO A 35 19.27 -10.38 -15.47
CA PRO A 35 19.80 -11.70 -15.14
C PRO A 35 18.73 -12.80 -15.13
N GLN A 36 19.08 -13.95 -15.70
CA GLN A 36 18.17 -15.08 -15.89
C GLN A 36 18.82 -16.38 -15.37
N PHE A 37 18.04 -17.17 -14.63
CA PHE A 37 18.41 -18.48 -14.11
C PHE A 37 17.57 -19.55 -14.82
N LEU A 38 18.20 -20.27 -15.75
CA LEU A 38 17.54 -21.28 -16.56
C LEU A 38 18.13 -22.65 -16.23
N MET A 39 17.37 -23.72 -16.43
CA MET A 39 17.90 -25.08 -16.27
C MET A 39 18.92 -25.42 -17.36
N MET A 40 19.92 -26.25 -17.05
CA MET A 40 21.05 -26.57 -17.94
C MET A 40 20.60 -27.13 -19.29
N TRP A 41 19.59 -28.00 -19.30
CA TRP A 41 19.00 -28.55 -20.52
C TRP A 41 18.32 -27.46 -21.39
N GLY A 42 17.98 -26.30 -20.82
CA GLY A 42 17.41 -25.16 -21.54
C GLY A 42 18.34 -24.54 -22.58
N ARG A 43 19.63 -24.88 -22.57
CA ARG A 43 20.62 -24.49 -23.60
C ARG A 43 20.26 -24.99 -24.99
N GLU A 44 19.44 -26.03 -25.08
CA GLU A 44 18.91 -26.53 -26.35
C GLU A 44 17.97 -25.52 -27.02
N PHE A 45 17.32 -24.65 -26.24
CA PHE A 45 16.33 -23.69 -26.73
C PHE A 45 16.86 -22.25 -26.73
N VAL A 46 17.58 -21.85 -25.68
CA VAL A 46 18.05 -20.48 -25.48
C VAL A 46 19.57 -20.44 -25.54
N ARG A 47 20.11 -19.61 -26.46
CA ARG A 47 21.56 -19.43 -26.60
C ARG A 47 22.14 -18.71 -25.39
N LYS A 48 23.31 -19.16 -24.92
CA LYS A 48 24.04 -18.51 -23.82
C LYS A 48 24.37 -17.05 -24.12
N LYS A 49 24.13 -16.19 -23.12
CA LYS A 49 24.54 -14.79 -23.02
C LYS A 49 25.09 -14.52 -21.61
N ASP A 50 25.73 -13.38 -21.41
CA ASP A 50 26.36 -13.02 -20.14
C ASP A 50 25.34 -12.86 -19.00
N ASN A 51 24.11 -12.45 -19.31
CA ASN A 51 23.02 -12.34 -18.34
C ASN A 51 22.26 -13.67 -18.11
N ILE A 52 22.69 -14.79 -18.69
CA ILE A 52 22.01 -16.09 -18.56
C ILE A 52 22.90 -17.10 -17.85
N LEU A 53 22.49 -17.49 -16.64
CA LEU A 53 23.09 -18.57 -15.87
C LEU A 53 22.28 -19.85 -16.07
N PHE A 54 22.97 -20.88 -16.54
CA PHE A 54 22.40 -22.22 -16.67
C PHE A 54 22.75 -23.06 -15.44
N LEU A 55 21.74 -23.50 -14.72
CA LEU A 55 21.86 -24.22 -13.46
C LEU A 55 21.70 -25.72 -13.69
N ARG A 56 22.61 -26.51 -13.10
CA ARG A 56 22.53 -27.97 -13.13
C ARG A 56 21.48 -28.44 -12.12
N GLU A 57 20.59 -29.30 -12.57
CA GLU A 57 19.63 -29.97 -11.68
C GLU A 57 20.37 -30.94 -10.75
N ASP A 58 20.05 -30.90 -9.46
CA ASP A 58 20.36 -31.95 -8.51
C ASP A 58 19.07 -32.71 -8.22
N CYS A 59 19.05 -34.00 -8.53
CA CYS A 59 17.87 -34.85 -8.36
C CYS A 59 17.61 -35.22 -6.89
N GLN A 60 18.41 -34.72 -5.94
CA GLN A 60 18.15 -34.90 -4.53
C GLN A 60 16.91 -34.12 -4.09
N SER A 61 15.94 -34.82 -3.49
CA SER A 61 14.68 -34.25 -3.00
C SER A 61 14.85 -33.48 -1.68
N HIS A 62 15.79 -32.53 -1.62
CA HIS A 62 15.97 -31.64 -0.47
C HIS A 62 16.28 -30.20 -0.91
N PHE A 63 16.18 -29.26 0.03
CA PHE A 63 16.46 -27.84 -0.23
C PHE A 63 17.96 -27.61 -0.44
N MET A 64 18.36 -27.01 -1.56
CA MET A 64 19.76 -26.68 -1.83
C MET A 64 20.10 -25.30 -1.28
N LYS A 65 20.91 -25.27 -0.21
CA LYS A 65 21.43 -24.01 0.37
C LYS A 65 22.58 -23.41 -0.43
N ASP A 66 23.33 -24.24 -1.16
CA ASP A 66 24.50 -23.88 -1.95
C ASP A 66 24.28 -24.21 -3.44
N MET A 67 23.96 -23.18 -4.21
CA MET A 67 23.60 -23.31 -5.63
C MET A 67 24.80 -23.59 -6.53
N SER A 68 26.05 -23.49 -6.03
CA SER A 68 27.23 -23.90 -6.80
C SER A 68 27.27 -25.41 -7.05
N LYS A 69 26.54 -26.19 -6.24
CA LYS A 69 26.49 -27.66 -6.32
C LYS A 69 25.34 -28.16 -7.19
N GLY A 70 24.30 -27.36 -7.38
CA GLY A 70 23.13 -27.68 -8.16
C GLY A 70 21.87 -27.03 -7.59
N VAL A 71 20.73 -27.30 -8.21
CA VAL A 71 19.42 -26.83 -7.76
C VAL A 71 18.39 -27.94 -7.85
N CYS A 72 17.49 -28.00 -6.87
CA CYS A 72 16.34 -28.90 -6.91
C CYS A 72 15.13 -28.10 -7.43
N VAL A 73 14.60 -28.43 -8.60
CA VAL A 73 13.34 -27.81 -9.07
C VAL A 73 12.14 -28.43 -8.37
N ASP A 74 12.20 -29.75 -8.16
CA ASP A 74 11.08 -30.55 -7.66
C ASP A 74 9.82 -30.26 -8.50
N CYS A 75 8.66 -30.18 -7.86
CA CYS A 75 7.38 -29.96 -8.53
C CYS A 75 7.06 -28.49 -8.88
N THR A 76 7.92 -27.50 -8.57
CA THR A 76 7.57 -26.07 -8.76
C THR A 76 8.77 -25.14 -8.95
N VAL A 77 8.71 -24.28 -9.98
CA VAL A 77 9.71 -23.23 -10.21
C VAL A 77 9.83 -22.25 -9.04
N THR A 78 8.77 -22.08 -8.25
CA THR A 78 8.80 -21.25 -7.03
C THR A 78 9.77 -21.81 -6.01
N TYR A 79 9.91 -23.13 -5.91
CA TYR A 79 10.87 -23.79 -5.02
C TYR A 79 12.32 -23.55 -5.44
N MET A 80 12.59 -23.60 -6.75
CA MET A 80 13.86 -23.20 -7.33
C MET A 80 14.18 -21.73 -7.04
N ALA A 81 13.22 -20.82 -7.21
CA ALA A 81 13.40 -19.40 -6.95
C ALA A 81 13.73 -19.11 -5.47
N MET A 82 13.11 -19.83 -4.53
CA MET A 82 13.43 -19.70 -3.10
C MET A 82 14.85 -20.16 -2.76
N GLN A 83 15.37 -21.20 -3.42
CA GLN A 83 16.77 -21.63 -3.26
C GLN A 83 17.75 -20.59 -3.80
N ILE A 84 17.44 -19.97 -4.94
CA ILE A 84 18.22 -18.86 -5.49
C ILE A 84 18.24 -17.68 -4.51
N ALA A 85 17.08 -17.26 -4.02
CA ALA A 85 16.98 -16.17 -3.05
C ALA A 85 17.75 -16.48 -1.75
N TYR A 86 17.63 -17.72 -1.26
CA TYR A 86 18.38 -18.18 -0.09
C TYR A 86 19.90 -18.06 -0.33
N PHE A 87 20.39 -18.58 -1.45
CA PHE A 87 21.82 -18.57 -1.78
C PHE A 87 22.37 -17.16 -1.97
N MET A 88 21.56 -16.24 -2.51
CA MET A 88 21.90 -14.82 -2.62
C MET A 88 21.93 -14.08 -1.29
N GLY A 89 21.53 -14.72 -0.18
CA GLY A 89 21.62 -14.15 1.16
C GLY A 89 20.38 -13.37 1.61
N PHE A 90 19.25 -13.46 0.90
CA PHE A 90 18.03 -12.82 1.36
C PHE A 90 17.56 -13.45 2.68
N SER A 91 17.29 -12.59 3.68
CA SER A 91 16.80 -12.98 5.01
C SER A 91 15.27 -13.09 5.07
N THR A 92 14.56 -12.50 4.11
CA THR A 92 13.10 -12.60 3.96
C THR A 92 12.79 -12.74 2.47
N ALA A 93 11.94 -13.70 2.12
CA ALA A 93 11.37 -13.83 0.80
C ALA A 93 9.84 -13.86 0.90
N VAL A 94 9.18 -13.07 0.06
CA VAL A 94 7.71 -12.93 0.03
C VAL A 94 7.20 -13.45 -1.30
N LEU A 95 6.23 -14.35 -1.25
CA LEU A 95 5.58 -14.88 -2.43
C LEU A 95 4.39 -14.00 -2.84
N ILE A 96 4.24 -13.74 -4.13
CA ILE A 96 3.15 -12.95 -4.72
C ILE A 96 2.63 -13.70 -5.94
N GLY A 97 1.31 -13.84 -6.04
CA GLY A 97 0.68 -14.49 -7.21
C GLY A 97 0.91 -16.00 -7.27
N VAL A 98 0.99 -16.68 -6.13
CA VAL A 98 1.15 -18.15 -6.11
C VAL A 98 -0.20 -18.83 -6.37
N ASP A 99 -0.33 -19.40 -7.57
CA ASP A 99 -1.44 -20.25 -7.93
C ASP A 99 -1.32 -21.59 -7.19
N HIS A 100 -2.22 -21.81 -6.22
CA HIS A 100 -2.30 -23.04 -5.40
C HIS A 100 -3.72 -23.61 -5.38
N HIS A 101 -4.42 -23.44 -6.50
CA HIS A 101 -5.75 -23.98 -6.76
C HIS A 101 -5.98 -23.94 -8.27
N PHE A 102 -6.41 -25.06 -8.85
CA PHE A 102 -6.62 -25.19 -10.30
C PHE A 102 -7.95 -25.90 -10.55
N GLU A 103 -8.74 -25.39 -11.50
CA GLU A 103 -10.02 -26.00 -11.88
C GLU A 103 -9.85 -27.29 -12.68
N SER A 104 -8.75 -27.39 -13.44
CA SER A 104 -8.44 -28.54 -14.29
C SER A 104 -8.06 -29.76 -13.46
N LYS A 105 -8.75 -30.88 -13.69
CA LYS A 105 -8.50 -32.17 -13.02
C LYS A 105 -7.73 -33.12 -13.94
N GLY A 106 -6.74 -33.83 -13.39
CA GLY A 106 -5.99 -34.88 -14.07
C GLY A 106 -4.73 -35.27 -13.29
N ASP A 107 -3.96 -36.23 -13.81
CA ASP A 107 -2.73 -36.68 -13.16
C ASP A 107 -1.64 -35.59 -13.22
N PRO A 108 -0.87 -35.37 -12.13
CA PRO A 108 0.21 -34.39 -12.12
C PRO A 108 1.21 -34.58 -13.27
N HIS A 109 1.73 -33.48 -13.80
CA HIS A 109 2.67 -33.41 -14.94
C HIS A 109 2.12 -33.85 -16.30
N SER A 110 0.85 -34.27 -16.39
CA SER A 110 0.19 -34.59 -17.66
C SER A 110 0.12 -33.38 -18.57
N THR A 111 0.42 -33.59 -19.85
CA THR A 111 0.33 -32.53 -20.86
C THR A 111 -1.12 -32.35 -21.31
N VAL A 112 -1.62 -31.12 -21.21
CA VAL A 112 -2.94 -30.69 -21.68
C VAL A 112 -2.77 -29.53 -22.67
N LYS A 113 -3.73 -29.37 -23.59
CA LYS A 113 -3.82 -28.19 -24.47
C LYS A 113 -5.08 -27.43 -24.13
N LEU A 114 -4.97 -26.10 -23.99
CA LEU A 114 -6.14 -25.25 -23.77
C LEU A 114 -6.83 -24.99 -25.12
N GLU A 115 -8.12 -25.32 -25.19
CA GLU A 115 -9.00 -25.00 -26.33
C GLU A 115 -9.62 -23.59 -26.21
N GLY A 116 -9.30 -22.85 -25.15
CA GLY A 116 -9.83 -21.51 -24.81
C GLY A 116 -8.84 -20.68 -23.97
N GLY A 117 -9.29 -19.53 -23.46
CA GLY A 117 -8.46 -18.66 -22.62
C GLY A 117 -8.17 -19.31 -21.27
N ASP A 118 -6.98 -19.08 -20.71
CA ASP A 118 -6.55 -19.67 -19.45
C ASP A 118 -7.38 -19.13 -18.27
N PRO A 119 -8.18 -19.96 -17.58
CA PRO A 119 -9.03 -19.49 -16.48
C PRO A 119 -8.29 -19.43 -15.14
N ASN A 120 -7.11 -20.05 -15.03
CA ASN A 120 -6.43 -20.23 -13.75
C ASN A 120 -5.36 -19.15 -13.50
N HIS A 121 -4.85 -18.50 -14.54
CA HIS A 121 -3.81 -17.48 -14.42
C HIS A 121 -4.36 -16.06 -14.60
N PHE A 122 -3.60 -15.07 -14.14
CA PHE A 122 -3.98 -13.66 -14.14
C PHE A 122 -4.18 -13.03 -15.54
N ASP A 123 -3.68 -13.64 -16.61
CA ASP A 123 -3.87 -13.20 -17.99
C ASP A 123 -4.33 -14.40 -18.85
N PRO A 124 -5.49 -14.31 -19.55
CA PRO A 124 -6.01 -15.42 -20.35
C PRO A 124 -5.11 -15.89 -21.49
N SER A 125 -4.09 -15.11 -21.85
CA SER A 125 -3.09 -15.44 -22.87
C SER A 125 -1.82 -16.08 -22.32
N TYR A 126 -1.75 -16.35 -21.00
CA TYR A 126 -0.56 -16.85 -20.32
C TYR A 126 0.01 -18.13 -20.96
N PHE A 127 -0.86 -19.12 -21.21
CA PHE A 127 -0.60 -20.20 -22.15
C PHE A 127 -1.43 -19.93 -23.40
N GLY A 128 -0.82 -19.38 -24.44
CA GLY A 128 -1.53 -19.05 -25.69
C GLY A 128 -2.41 -20.20 -26.19
N TYR A 129 -3.51 -19.88 -26.87
CA TYR A 129 -4.47 -20.88 -27.37
C TYR A 129 -3.78 -22.03 -28.13
N GLY A 130 -4.09 -23.28 -27.77
CA GLY A 130 -3.52 -24.49 -28.40
C GLY A 130 -2.12 -24.87 -27.95
N VAL A 131 -1.54 -24.15 -26.98
CA VAL A 131 -0.20 -24.43 -26.45
C VAL A 131 -0.24 -25.55 -25.40
N PRO A 132 0.61 -26.58 -25.51
CA PRO A 132 0.70 -27.63 -24.50
C PRO A 132 1.32 -27.11 -23.20
N TRP A 133 0.69 -27.44 -22.07
CA TRP A 133 1.19 -27.15 -20.71
C TRP A 133 0.97 -28.36 -19.79
N GLN A 134 1.63 -28.38 -18.63
CA GLN A 134 1.62 -29.54 -17.71
C GLN A 134 0.82 -29.25 -16.45
N LEU A 135 -0.08 -30.17 -16.08
CA LEU A 135 -0.87 -30.07 -14.85
C LEU A 135 0.04 -29.99 -13.60
N PRO A 136 -0.33 -29.16 -12.60
CA PRO A 136 0.50 -28.94 -11.43
C PRO A 136 0.42 -30.12 -10.45
N ASP A 137 1.56 -30.43 -9.81
CA ASP A 137 1.60 -31.33 -8.65
C ASP A 137 1.44 -30.52 -7.36
N LEU A 138 0.20 -30.41 -6.88
CA LEU A 138 -0.11 -29.66 -5.66
C LEU A 138 0.49 -30.32 -4.40
N GLU A 139 0.45 -31.65 -4.30
CA GLU A 139 1.00 -32.33 -3.14
C GLU A 139 2.53 -32.26 -3.11
N GLY A 140 3.18 -32.45 -4.26
CA GLY A 140 4.62 -32.30 -4.42
C GLY A 140 5.09 -30.87 -4.16
N SER A 141 4.38 -29.88 -4.69
CA SER A 141 4.71 -28.47 -4.42
C SER A 141 4.55 -28.12 -2.93
N GLU A 142 3.55 -28.65 -2.23
CA GLU A 142 3.44 -28.45 -0.78
C GLU A 142 4.59 -29.10 0.01
N ARG A 143 5.07 -30.29 -0.39
CA ARG A 143 6.26 -30.91 0.24
C ARG A 143 7.49 -30.02 0.04
N ALA A 144 7.70 -29.55 -1.19
CA ALA A 144 8.78 -28.63 -1.52
C ALA A 144 8.69 -27.33 -0.69
N TYR A 145 7.50 -26.73 -0.58
CA TYR A 145 7.27 -25.53 0.22
C TYR A 145 7.56 -25.74 1.72
N ARG A 146 7.17 -26.89 2.30
CA ARG A 146 7.53 -27.22 3.70
C ARG A 146 9.04 -27.38 3.88
N SER A 147 9.73 -28.00 2.92
CA SER A 147 11.19 -28.13 2.91
C SER A 147 11.88 -26.75 2.88
N ALA A 148 11.41 -25.84 2.01
CA ALA A 148 11.91 -24.47 1.95
C ALA A 148 11.68 -23.70 3.24
N LYS A 149 10.48 -23.81 3.84
CA LYS A 149 10.16 -23.22 5.14
C LYS A 149 11.16 -23.67 6.22
N ALA A 150 11.39 -24.97 6.33
CA ALA A 150 12.33 -25.53 7.31
C ALA A 150 13.76 -25.00 7.11
N ALA A 151 14.22 -24.89 5.85
CA ALA A 151 15.54 -24.36 5.54
C ALA A 151 15.70 -22.88 5.90
N PHE A 152 14.71 -22.04 5.56
CA PHE A 152 14.74 -20.61 5.91
C PHE A 152 14.66 -20.39 7.42
N GLU A 153 13.67 -20.98 8.09
CA GLU A 153 13.45 -20.78 9.52
C GLU A 153 14.59 -21.35 10.36
N GLY A 154 15.19 -22.47 9.94
CA GLY A 154 16.34 -23.07 10.60
C GLY A 154 17.56 -22.16 10.68
N ASP A 155 17.66 -21.16 9.79
CA ASP A 155 18.74 -20.16 9.78
C ASP A 155 18.25 -18.76 10.18
N GLY A 156 17.09 -18.66 10.85
CA GLY A 156 16.52 -17.39 11.30
C GLY A 156 16.00 -16.49 10.17
N ARG A 157 15.71 -17.05 9.00
CA ARG A 157 15.15 -16.35 7.83
C ARG A 157 13.66 -16.59 7.74
N ARG A 158 12.98 -15.81 6.89
CA ARG A 158 11.51 -15.82 6.77
C ARG A 158 11.05 -16.10 5.34
N LEU A 159 9.99 -16.90 5.23
CA LEU A 159 9.18 -17.04 4.03
C LEU A 159 7.75 -16.60 4.34
N LEU A 160 7.22 -15.68 3.53
CA LEU A 160 5.90 -15.07 3.70
C LEU A 160 5.12 -15.16 2.39
N ASP A 161 3.81 -14.98 2.45
CA ASP A 161 2.93 -15.04 1.28
C ASP A 161 1.95 -13.86 1.26
N ALA A 162 2.10 -12.98 0.27
CA ALA A 162 1.24 -11.83 0.03
C ALA A 162 0.25 -12.06 -1.13
N THR A 163 0.07 -13.30 -1.58
CA THR A 163 -0.87 -13.64 -2.66
C THR A 163 -2.31 -13.36 -2.23
N VAL A 164 -2.92 -12.32 -2.80
CA VAL A 164 -4.31 -11.93 -2.56
C VAL A 164 -5.26 -13.05 -2.97
N GLY A 165 -6.11 -13.51 -2.05
CA GLY A 165 -7.05 -14.62 -2.29
C GLY A 165 -6.41 -16.01 -2.44
N GLY A 166 -5.07 -16.11 -2.41
CA GLY A 166 -4.34 -17.35 -2.63
C GLY A 166 -4.63 -18.41 -1.57
N LYS A 167 -4.77 -19.68 -1.99
CA LYS A 167 -5.18 -20.79 -1.13
C LYS A 167 -4.04 -21.47 -0.38
N LEU A 168 -2.78 -21.19 -0.71
CA LEU A 168 -1.62 -21.72 0.00
C LEU A 168 -1.63 -21.30 1.47
N ARG A 169 -1.41 -22.24 2.40
CA ARG A 169 -1.45 -22.02 3.86
C ARG A 169 -0.14 -22.29 4.58
N ILE A 170 0.93 -22.66 3.85
CA ILE A 170 2.21 -23.06 4.45
C ILE A 170 2.96 -21.87 5.06
N TYR A 171 2.84 -20.68 4.45
CA TYR A 171 3.52 -19.47 4.88
C TYR A 171 2.54 -18.48 5.53
N PRO A 172 3.00 -17.68 6.52
CA PRO A 172 2.21 -16.58 7.07
C PRO A 172 1.74 -15.62 5.97
N LYS A 173 0.46 -15.23 6.03
CA LYS A 173 -0.12 -14.27 5.09
C LYS A 173 0.16 -12.85 5.54
N ILE A 174 0.60 -12.01 4.62
CA ILE A 174 0.81 -10.57 4.82
C ILE A 174 0.14 -9.77 3.70
N SER A 175 -0.07 -8.46 3.90
CA SER A 175 -0.57 -7.59 2.82
C SER A 175 0.57 -7.09 1.93
N TYR A 176 0.25 -6.48 0.78
CA TYR A 176 1.27 -5.84 -0.06
C TYR A 176 1.91 -4.65 0.63
N GLU A 177 1.14 -3.93 1.44
CA GLU A 177 1.61 -2.83 2.27
C GLU A 177 2.71 -3.29 3.22
N GLU A 178 2.46 -4.38 3.96
CA GLU A 178 3.45 -4.99 4.83
C GLU A 178 4.66 -5.54 4.06
N ALA A 179 4.42 -6.25 2.94
CA ALA A 179 5.47 -6.85 2.12
C ALA A 179 6.44 -5.82 1.51
N LEU A 180 5.91 -4.68 1.07
CA LEU A 180 6.66 -3.62 0.40
C LEU A 180 7.14 -2.55 1.39
N GLY A 181 6.86 -2.71 2.69
CA GLY A 181 7.15 -1.68 3.69
C GLY A 181 6.42 -0.36 3.43
N ILE A 182 5.32 -0.41 2.67
CA ILE A 182 4.44 0.73 2.46
C ILE A 182 3.57 0.79 3.71
N THR A 183 3.93 1.64 4.66
CA THR A 183 3.00 1.98 5.74
C THR A 183 1.74 2.53 5.09
N ALA A 184 0.59 1.85 5.26
CA ALA A 184 -0.69 2.44 4.93
C ALA A 184 -0.72 3.84 5.60
N PRO A 185 -1.15 4.91 4.90
CA PRO A 185 -1.31 6.21 5.54
C PRO A 185 -2.13 5.98 6.82
N ALA A 186 -1.61 6.46 7.95
CA ALA A 186 -2.23 6.21 9.25
C ALA A 186 -3.74 6.47 9.13
N ASP A 187 -4.56 5.51 9.56
CA ASP A 187 -6.03 5.59 9.47
C ASP A 187 -6.47 7.02 9.78
N GLN A 188 -7.07 7.71 8.81
CA GLN A 188 -7.42 9.13 8.97
C GLN A 188 -8.30 9.31 10.21
N ALA A 189 -9.13 8.33 10.55
CA ALA A 189 -9.91 8.37 11.79
C ALA A 189 -9.05 8.28 13.05
N SER A 190 -7.90 7.60 13.01
CA SER A 190 -6.90 7.58 14.09
C SER A 190 -6.16 8.90 14.20
N LEU A 191 -5.76 9.50 13.07
CA LEU A 191 -5.14 10.81 13.03
C LEU A 191 -6.10 11.90 13.53
N ASP A 192 -7.37 11.84 13.15
CA ASP A 192 -8.41 12.76 13.61
C ASP A 192 -8.68 12.62 15.10
N ARG A 193 -8.67 11.39 15.65
CA ARG A 193 -8.77 11.16 17.11
C ARG A 193 -7.59 11.79 17.85
N GLN A 194 -6.37 11.66 17.31
CA GLN A 194 -5.17 12.27 17.90
C GLN A 194 -5.18 13.80 17.78
N ALA A 195 -5.61 14.34 16.64
CA ALA A 195 -5.79 15.77 16.44
C ALA A 195 -6.84 16.34 17.42
N ALA A 196 -7.95 15.63 17.65
CA ALA A 196 -8.97 16.02 18.61
C ALA A 196 -8.44 16.05 20.06
N GLU A 197 -7.60 15.09 20.44
CA GLU A 197 -6.94 15.07 21.75
C GLU A 197 -5.95 16.23 21.89
N LEU A 198 -5.11 16.48 20.89
CA LEU A 198 -4.20 17.63 20.87
C LEU A 198 -4.96 18.95 20.94
N ASN A 199 -6.10 19.06 20.25
CA ASN A 199 -6.95 20.23 20.35
C ASN A 199 -7.52 20.42 21.76
N ARG A 200 -7.95 19.34 22.43
CA ARG A 200 -8.39 19.40 23.83
C ARG A 200 -7.28 19.86 24.76
N GLN A 201 -6.06 19.34 24.58
CA GLN A 201 -4.88 19.75 25.35
C GLN A 201 -4.55 21.22 25.11
N GLY A 202 -4.61 21.68 23.86
CA GLY A 202 -4.41 23.09 23.51
C GLY A 202 -5.40 24.02 24.20
N SER A 203 -6.69 23.64 24.25
CA SER A 203 -7.71 24.39 25.00
C SER A 203 -7.39 24.46 26.49
N GLN A 204 -6.95 23.36 27.10
CA GLN A 204 -6.56 23.33 28.52
C GLN A 204 -5.34 24.20 28.82
N CYS A 205 -4.34 24.22 27.94
CA CYS A 205 -3.19 25.13 28.05
C CYS A 205 -3.66 26.58 27.99
N PHE A 206 -4.53 26.90 27.03
CA PHE A 206 -5.06 28.25 26.86
C PHE A 206 -5.87 28.74 28.06
N GLU A 207 -6.72 27.89 28.65
CA GLU A 207 -7.46 28.20 29.87
C GLU A 207 -6.56 28.50 31.07
N LYS A 208 -5.37 27.87 31.12
CA LYS A 208 -4.35 28.12 32.14
C LYS A 208 -3.46 29.35 31.84
N GLY A 209 -3.70 30.04 30.72
CA GLY A 209 -2.88 31.16 30.26
C GLY A 209 -1.59 30.76 29.54
N ASP A 210 -1.33 29.46 29.35
CA ASP A 210 -0.19 28.94 28.60
C ASP A 210 -0.48 29.03 27.08
N THR A 211 -0.22 30.22 26.54
CA THR A 211 -0.50 30.53 25.13
C THR A 211 0.46 29.80 24.18
N ASP A 212 1.71 29.57 24.59
CA ASP A 212 2.71 28.87 23.78
C ASP A 212 2.42 27.38 23.70
N GLY A 213 2.03 26.75 24.81
CA GLY A 213 1.57 25.37 24.85
C GLY A 213 0.31 25.17 24.01
N ALA A 214 -0.64 26.11 24.06
CA ALA A 214 -1.83 26.08 23.23
C ALA A 214 -1.51 26.16 21.74
N MET A 215 -0.67 27.12 21.34
CA MET A 215 -0.22 27.28 19.95
C MET A 215 0.42 25.99 19.43
N LYS A 216 1.36 25.41 20.20
CA LYS A 216 2.04 24.17 19.83
C LYS A 216 1.09 22.99 19.66
N ALA A 217 0.13 22.84 20.57
CA ALA A 217 -0.82 21.74 20.54
C ALA A 217 -1.77 21.84 19.33
N PHE A 218 -2.30 23.03 19.04
CA PHE A 218 -3.16 23.23 17.87
C PHE A 218 -2.41 23.08 16.55
N THR A 219 -1.16 23.58 16.45
CA THR A 219 -0.34 23.38 15.25
C THR A 219 -0.07 21.89 15.01
N LYS A 220 0.28 21.13 16.06
CA LYS A 220 0.48 19.69 15.94
C LYS A 220 -0.80 18.93 15.57
N ALA A 221 -1.97 19.41 16.01
CA ALA A 221 -3.25 18.86 15.57
C ALA A 221 -3.43 19.01 14.05
N LEU A 222 -3.05 20.16 13.49
CA LEU A 222 -3.10 20.41 12.04
C LEU A 222 -2.01 19.68 11.24
N GLU A 223 -0.86 19.37 11.85
CA GLU A 223 0.14 18.49 11.23
C GLU A 223 -0.38 17.06 11.04
N LEU A 224 -1.22 16.58 11.95
CA LEU A 224 -1.83 15.25 11.86
C LEU A 224 -3.10 15.24 11.00
N SER A 225 -3.94 16.27 11.13
CA SER A 225 -5.19 16.42 10.40
C SER A 225 -5.33 17.87 9.92
N PRO A 226 -4.86 18.18 8.69
CA PRO A 226 -4.83 19.54 8.16
C PRO A 226 -6.21 20.20 8.06
N ASP A 227 -7.28 19.41 8.01
CA ASP A 227 -8.66 19.89 7.90
C ASP A 227 -9.41 19.86 9.24
N PHE A 228 -8.69 19.75 10.37
CA PHE A 228 -9.31 19.71 11.67
C PHE A 228 -9.87 21.08 12.09
N VAL A 229 -11.16 21.29 11.85
CA VAL A 229 -11.91 22.55 12.05
C VAL A 229 -11.69 23.16 13.43
N GLY A 230 -11.71 22.35 14.48
CA GLY A 230 -11.56 22.82 15.87
C GLY A 230 -10.21 23.51 16.11
N ALA A 231 -9.13 22.97 15.55
CA ALA A 231 -7.78 23.55 15.71
C ALA A 231 -7.63 24.84 14.90
N HIS A 232 -8.22 24.91 13.69
CA HIS A 232 -8.29 26.15 12.94
C HIS A 232 -9.07 27.24 13.70
N ASN A 233 -10.26 26.94 14.23
CA ASN A 233 -11.03 27.90 15.04
C ASN A 233 -10.21 28.42 16.23
N ASN A 234 -9.55 27.52 16.97
CA ASN A 234 -8.79 27.88 18.16
C ASN A 234 -7.52 28.68 17.85
N LEU A 235 -6.80 28.34 16.77
CA LEU A 235 -5.69 29.17 16.27
C LEU A 235 -6.17 30.54 15.82
N GLY A 236 -7.35 30.64 15.22
CA GLY A 236 -8.01 31.91 14.90
C GLY A 236 -8.12 32.82 16.12
N ILE A 237 -8.59 32.27 17.25
CA ILE A 237 -8.71 32.98 18.54
C ILE A 237 -7.33 33.33 19.11
N LEU A 238 -6.37 32.40 19.10
CA LEU A 238 -5.02 32.65 19.63
C LEU A 238 -4.30 33.77 18.87
N TYR A 239 -4.30 33.71 17.54
CA TYR A 239 -3.67 34.75 16.73
C TYR A 239 -4.35 36.10 16.89
N TRP A 240 -5.68 36.12 17.11
CA TRP A 240 -6.37 37.35 17.46
C TRP A 240 -5.87 37.92 18.79
N LYS A 241 -5.81 37.12 19.86
CA LYS A 241 -5.30 37.57 21.16
C LYS A 241 -3.83 38.01 21.11
N ALA A 242 -3.04 37.40 20.23
CA ALA A 242 -1.65 37.77 19.98
C ALA A 242 -1.48 39.03 19.09
N GLY A 243 -2.58 39.67 18.67
CA GLY A 243 -2.52 40.89 17.84
C GLY A 243 -2.17 40.64 16.37
N ASN A 244 -2.37 39.41 15.86
CA ASN A 244 -2.14 39.04 14.46
C ASN A 244 -3.47 38.76 13.73
N PRO A 245 -4.22 39.81 13.34
CA PRO A 245 -5.53 39.66 12.72
C PRO A 245 -5.47 38.98 11.35
N GLN A 246 -4.36 39.07 10.61
CA GLN A 246 -4.19 38.43 9.31
C GLN A 246 -4.17 36.91 9.43
N LYS A 247 -3.33 36.36 10.33
CA LYS A 247 -3.29 34.91 10.58
C LYS A 247 -4.59 34.40 11.19
N SER A 248 -5.19 35.19 12.09
CA SER A 248 -6.49 34.87 12.67
C SER A 248 -7.56 34.63 11.59
N GLN A 249 -7.64 35.54 10.62
CA GLN A 249 -8.58 35.43 9.50
C GLN A 249 -8.30 34.24 8.60
N GLN A 250 -7.03 33.94 8.31
CA GLN A 250 -6.66 32.77 7.51
C GLN A 250 -7.17 31.48 8.15
N HIS A 251 -7.01 31.33 9.47
CA HIS A 251 -7.48 30.14 10.17
C HIS A 251 -9.01 30.07 10.25
N PHE A 252 -9.70 31.19 10.54
CA PHE A 252 -11.17 31.20 10.51
C PHE A 252 -11.74 30.93 9.11
N ALA A 253 -11.15 31.50 8.06
CA ALA A 253 -11.55 31.25 6.68
C ALA A 253 -11.40 29.78 6.32
N ARG A 254 -10.27 29.15 6.69
CA ARG A 254 -10.05 27.71 6.45
C ARG A 254 -11.06 26.84 7.21
N ALA A 255 -11.35 27.16 8.47
CA ALA A 255 -12.37 26.45 9.25
C ALA A 255 -13.77 26.51 8.61
N LEU A 256 -14.17 27.69 8.12
CA LEU A 256 -15.47 27.88 7.45
C LEU A 256 -15.52 27.32 6.03
N GLU A 257 -14.39 27.20 5.34
CA GLU A 257 -14.28 26.50 4.06
C GLU A 257 -14.54 25.00 4.23
N ILE A 258 -13.96 24.40 5.28
CA ILE A 258 -14.12 22.98 5.60
C ILE A 258 -15.52 22.69 6.17
N ALA A 259 -15.97 23.50 7.12
CA ALA A 259 -17.25 23.33 7.81
C ALA A 259 -18.04 24.65 7.85
N PRO A 260 -18.76 25.00 6.76
CA PRO A 260 -19.51 26.26 6.68
C PRO A 260 -20.69 26.36 7.67
N ASN A 261 -21.09 25.24 8.28
CA ASN A 261 -22.14 25.17 9.29
C ASN A 261 -21.58 25.00 10.73
N ASP A 262 -20.27 25.15 10.94
CA ASP A 262 -19.72 25.12 12.31
C ASP A 262 -20.09 26.40 13.06
N ARG A 263 -21.11 26.28 13.91
CA ARG A 263 -21.68 27.39 14.67
C ARG A 263 -20.66 28.13 15.53
N ASN A 264 -19.73 27.40 16.14
CA ASN A 264 -18.71 27.99 17.02
C ASN A 264 -17.76 28.88 16.22
N THR A 265 -17.27 28.40 15.08
CA THR A 265 -16.41 29.15 14.18
C THR A 265 -17.11 30.39 13.65
N VAL A 266 -18.38 30.27 13.27
CA VAL A 266 -19.21 31.41 12.82
C VAL A 266 -19.29 32.50 13.89
N ILE A 267 -19.63 32.13 15.13
CA ILE A 267 -19.72 33.08 16.26
C ILE A 267 -18.36 33.73 16.53
N ASN A 268 -17.32 32.93 16.72
CA ASN A 268 -15.99 33.42 17.07
C ASN A 268 -15.40 34.33 15.98
N CYS A 269 -15.53 33.96 14.71
CA CYS A 269 -15.06 34.77 13.60
C CYS A 269 -15.82 36.10 13.52
N GLY A 270 -17.15 36.06 13.65
CA GLY A 270 -17.98 37.27 13.65
C GLY A 270 -17.67 38.22 14.81
N GLU A 271 -17.41 37.70 16.01
CA GLU A 271 -17.00 38.52 17.17
C GLU A 271 -15.64 39.18 16.93
N VAL A 272 -14.67 38.45 16.37
CA VAL A 272 -13.35 39.00 16.02
C VAL A 272 -13.48 40.09 14.95
N LEU A 273 -14.31 39.89 13.92
CA LEU A 273 -14.56 40.89 12.89
C LEU A 273 -15.27 42.13 13.44
N LYS A 274 -16.25 41.95 14.34
CA LYS A 274 -16.92 43.04 15.06
C LYS A 274 -15.92 43.90 15.83
N PHE A 275 -15.01 43.26 16.59
CA PHE A 275 -13.99 43.97 17.36
C PHE A 275 -13.09 44.85 16.47
N HIS A 276 -12.79 44.40 15.25
CA HIS A 276 -12.03 45.17 14.26
C HIS A 276 -12.88 46.15 13.42
N LYS A 277 -14.14 46.40 13.80
CA LYS A 277 -15.08 47.27 13.07
C LYS A 277 -15.31 46.84 11.61
N ARG A 278 -15.12 45.55 11.31
CA ARG A 278 -15.40 44.94 10.00
C ARG A 278 -16.83 44.39 9.97
N THR A 279 -17.77 45.28 10.29
CA THR A 279 -19.16 44.93 10.57
C THR A 279 -19.86 44.24 9.40
N GLU A 280 -19.62 44.71 8.17
CA GLU A 280 -20.26 44.14 6.98
C GLU A 280 -19.78 42.70 6.70
N GLU A 281 -18.53 42.38 7.01
CA GLU A 281 -18.01 41.03 6.84
C GLU A 281 -18.54 40.08 7.91
N ALA A 282 -18.66 40.56 9.16
CA ALA A 282 -19.32 39.81 10.22
C ALA A 282 -20.80 39.52 9.88
N LYS A 283 -21.53 40.50 9.34
CA LYS A 283 -22.91 40.32 8.85
C LYS A 283 -22.98 39.30 7.71
N ALA A 284 -22.04 39.32 6.77
CA ALA A 284 -22.01 38.38 5.66
C ALA A 284 -21.82 36.93 6.13
N ILE A 285 -20.91 36.71 7.10
CA ILE A 285 -20.69 35.39 7.71
C ILE A 285 -21.96 34.91 8.42
N TYR A 286 -22.56 35.75 9.29
CA TYR A 286 -23.79 35.38 9.99
C TYR A 286 -24.97 35.14 9.04
N SER A 287 -25.14 35.96 8.02
CA SER A 287 -26.22 35.80 7.02
C SER A 287 -26.07 34.49 6.25
N SER A 288 -24.87 34.17 5.78
CA SER A 288 -24.57 32.92 5.07
C SER A 288 -24.88 31.69 5.94
N TYR A 289 -24.52 31.73 7.23
CA TYR A 289 -24.84 30.67 8.18
C TYR A 289 -26.36 30.55 8.41
N LEU A 290 -27.05 31.67 8.65
CA LEU A 290 -28.48 31.71 8.95
C LEU A 290 -29.37 31.33 7.75
N GLN A 291 -28.91 31.50 6.52
CA GLN A 291 -29.61 30.96 5.34
C GLN A 291 -29.78 29.44 5.41
N ARG A 292 -28.80 28.74 5.98
CA ARG A 292 -28.81 27.28 6.17
C ARG A 292 -29.38 26.88 7.53
N ASN A 293 -29.28 27.76 8.52
CA ASN A 293 -29.68 27.52 9.91
C ASN A 293 -30.64 28.62 10.40
N PRO A 294 -31.84 28.75 9.80
CA PRO A 294 -32.70 29.90 10.06
C PRO A 294 -33.18 29.96 11.51
N GLY A 295 -33.22 28.85 12.24
CA GLY A 295 -33.67 28.78 13.64
C GLY A 295 -32.63 29.12 14.70
N ASP A 296 -31.38 29.46 14.35
CA ASP A 296 -30.35 29.77 15.35
C ASP A 296 -30.50 31.19 15.92
N GLU A 297 -31.25 31.28 17.03
CA GLU A 297 -31.51 32.56 17.70
C GLU A 297 -30.26 33.26 18.22
N ALA A 298 -29.21 32.50 18.59
CA ALA A 298 -28.00 33.12 19.13
C ALA A 298 -27.21 33.84 18.04
N VAL A 299 -27.05 33.21 16.87
CA VAL A 299 -26.37 33.85 15.73
C VAL A 299 -27.20 35.02 15.22
N ARG A 300 -28.53 34.90 15.20
CA ARG A 300 -29.42 36.02 14.84
C ARG A 300 -29.31 37.18 15.83
N LYS A 301 -29.19 36.89 17.14
CA LYS A 301 -28.95 37.91 18.16
C LYS A 301 -27.58 38.58 17.94
N ALA A 302 -26.52 37.81 17.75
CA ALA A 302 -25.19 38.33 17.47
C ALA A 302 -25.17 39.25 16.23
N MET A 303 -25.93 38.89 15.18
CA MET A 303 -26.09 39.71 13.99
C MET A 303 -26.82 41.04 14.27
N ARG A 304 -27.90 41.05 15.06
CA ARG A 304 -28.59 42.30 15.45
C ARG A 304 -27.70 43.22 16.29
N GLU A 305 -26.86 42.65 17.15
CA GLU A 305 -25.89 43.41 17.97
C GLU A 305 -24.77 44.07 17.14
N LEU A 306 -24.66 43.76 15.84
CA LEU A 306 -23.78 44.48 14.90
C LEU A 306 -24.42 45.77 14.35
N GLU A 307 -25.74 45.91 14.47
CA GLU A 307 -26.53 47.04 13.92
C GLU A 307 -26.77 48.13 14.98
N THR A 308 -26.40 47.87 16.23
CA THR A 308 -26.56 48.83 17.33
C THR A 308 -25.29 49.70 17.42
N PRO A 309 -25.40 51.05 17.34
CA PRO A 309 -24.25 51.97 17.32
C PRO A 309 -23.41 51.96 18.59
#